data_AF-A0AAD6Q8E8-F1
#
_entry.id   AF-A0AAD6Q8E8-F1
#
_cell.length_a   1.000
_cell.length_b   1.000
_cell.length_c   1.000
_cell.angle_alpha   90.00
_cell.angle_beta   90.00
_cell.angle_gamma   90.00
#
_symmetry.space_group_name_H-M   'P 1'
#
loop_
_entity.id
_entity.type
_entity.pdbx_description
1 polymer ?
#
loop_
_entity_poly.entity_id
_entity_poly.type
_entity_poly.pdbx_seq_one_letter_code
_entity_poly.pdbx_strand_id
1 'polypeptide(L)'
;MDVIYSCCCVLSLVSQGNTRWRLREGSVVKVCSVLLCSVAHTLSTKEVTFVGLSKKRSILFKKKTLDIRGSAYGLLAAHPLAPLISLHHLENLEPLFPNHNQIDSLKSINRAYQVDPPRIFQQTFCHDSKRKWSISISWGYTVQLYPLLLPAMDLQTPEQTFKTWRSWSNGPFTFNTRPVEPDPCKRPVVFMLEQANEGRVNGSLTSYKRIVHAPGKTCKTTQYAQAMSVQRILVSSLKMEPDYWKKAPRRYCCELMNKGSIKNSSMQLRIRRCRNWESITSSLD
;
A
#
# COMPACT_ATOMS: atom_id res chain seq x y z
N MET A 1 26.45 -2.58 -29.38
CA MET A 1 25.94 -1.48 -28.55
C MET A 1 25.01 -2.09 -27.52
N ASP A 2 25.61 -2.66 -26.48
CA ASP A 2 24.96 -3.13 -25.26
C ASP A 2 26.01 -2.91 -24.17
N VAL A 3 25.69 -2.09 -23.17
CA VAL A 3 26.60 -1.84 -22.05
C VAL A 3 25.90 -2.33 -20.79
N ILE A 4 26.09 -3.63 -20.52
CA ILE A 4 25.91 -4.24 -19.22
C ILE A 4 27.24 -4.10 -18.49
N TYR A 5 27.34 -3.21 -17.51
CA TYR A 5 28.48 -3.23 -16.57
C TYR A 5 28.16 -4.16 -15.39
N SER A 6 28.69 -5.38 -15.55
CA SER A 6 29.29 -6.31 -14.59
C SER A 6 29.40 -5.87 -13.11
N CYS A 7 29.05 -6.82 -12.23
CA CYS A 7 30.04 -7.34 -11.30
C CYS A 7 29.88 -8.86 -11.17
N CYS A 8 30.72 -9.59 -11.90
CA CYS A 8 30.95 -11.03 -11.77
C CYS A 8 31.58 -11.38 -10.41
N CYS A 9 31.15 -12.49 -9.82
CA CYS A 9 32.07 -13.44 -9.20
C CYS A 9 31.85 -14.79 -9.89
N VAL A 10 32.77 -15.14 -10.78
CA VAL A 10 32.89 -16.47 -11.38
C VAL A 10 33.54 -17.37 -10.33
N LEU A 11 32.84 -18.41 -9.89
CA LEU A 11 33.46 -19.56 -9.24
C LEU A 11 33.15 -20.78 -10.10
N SER A 12 34.16 -21.19 -10.87
CA SER A 12 34.18 -22.49 -11.56
C SER A 12 34.08 -23.60 -10.51
N LEU A 13 33.03 -24.40 -10.58
CA LEU A 13 32.90 -25.64 -9.81
C LEU A 13 33.45 -26.79 -10.65
N VAL A 14 34.62 -27.32 -10.25
CA VAL A 14 35.08 -28.64 -10.70
C VAL A 14 34.47 -29.68 -9.76
N SER A 15 33.70 -30.61 -10.33
CA SER A 15 33.12 -31.75 -9.64
C SER A 15 34.19 -32.81 -9.34
N GLN A 16 34.51 -33.02 -8.08
CA GLN A 16 34.98 -34.33 -7.59
C GLN A 16 34.23 -34.69 -6.32
N GLY A 17 33.73 -35.92 -6.31
CA GLY A 17 32.73 -36.40 -5.38
C GLY A 17 33.21 -36.67 -3.94
N ASN A 18 32.21 -37.05 -3.16
CA ASN A 18 32.24 -37.70 -1.85
C ASN A 18 32.71 -36.92 -0.62
N THR A 19 31.71 -36.57 0.19
CA THR A 19 31.66 -36.62 1.66
C THR A 19 32.72 -35.90 2.50
N ARG A 20 32.22 -34.91 3.27
CA ARG A 20 32.70 -34.40 4.58
C ARG A 20 33.62 -33.18 4.56
N TRP A 21 33.05 -32.01 4.86
CA TRP A 21 33.82 -30.80 5.23
C TRP A 21 33.96 -30.70 6.75
N ARG A 22 35.20 -30.69 7.24
CA ARG A 22 35.57 -30.39 8.63
C ARG A 22 36.13 -28.96 8.66
N LEU A 23 35.62 -28.10 9.54
CA LEU A 23 36.15 -26.75 9.75
C LEU A 23 37.54 -26.86 10.43
N ARG A 24 38.55 -26.19 9.87
CA ARG A 24 39.82 -25.90 10.58
C ARG A 24 39.69 -24.54 11.26
N GLU A 25 40.04 -24.49 12.54
CA GLU A 25 40.24 -23.26 13.31
C GLU A 25 41.48 -22.50 12.83
N GLY A 26 41.42 -21.17 12.90
CA GLY A 26 42.57 -20.29 12.68
C GLY A 26 42.54 -19.52 11.36
N SER A 27 41.59 -18.61 11.19
CA SER A 27 41.73 -17.41 10.33
C SER A 27 40.61 -16.43 10.66
N VAL A 28 40.98 -15.19 11.00
CA VAL A 28 40.07 -14.08 11.26
C VAL A 28 39.40 -13.69 9.95
N VAL A 29 38.25 -14.30 9.65
CA VAL A 29 37.40 -13.90 8.55
C VAL A 29 36.46 -12.82 9.07
N LYS A 30 36.70 -11.57 8.64
CA LYS A 30 35.69 -10.49 8.72
C LYS A 30 34.37 -11.07 8.20
N VAL A 31 33.36 -11.07 9.06
CA VAL A 31 31.98 -11.44 8.71
C VAL A 31 31.50 -10.46 7.65
N CYS A 32 31.78 -10.78 6.39
CA CYS A 32 31.11 -10.18 5.26
C CYS A 32 29.65 -10.62 5.39
N SER A 33 28.78 -9.64 5.57
CA SER A 33 27.34 -9.82 5.74
C SER A 33 26.74 -10.58 4.56
N VAL A 34 26.73 -11.91 4.64
CA VAL A 34 25.89 -12.78 3.81
C VAL A 34 24.44 -12.59 4.29
N LEU A 35 23.81 -11.52 3.83
CA LEU A 35 22.35 -11.37 3.82
C LEU A 35 21.90 -10.51 2.63
N LEU A 36 22.60 -10.67 1.50
CA LEU A 36 22.18 -10.20 0.17
C LEU A 36 21.94 -11.44 -0.71
N CYS A 37 21.05 -12.33 -0.28
CA CYS A 37 20.53 -13.39 -1.13
C CYS A 37 19.30 -14.03 -0.47
N SER A 38 18.10 -13.50 -0.76
CA SER A 38 16.81 -14.23 -0.64
C SER A 38 15.65 -13.46 -1.32
N VAL A 39 15.92 -12.67 -2.36
CA VAL A 39 14.87 -12.18 -3.27
C VAL A 39 15.24 -12.60 -4.69
N ALA A 40 15.47 -13.90 -4.87
CA ALA A 40 15.53 -14.51 -6.18
C ALA A 40 15.12 -15.98 -6.02
N HIS A 41 14.07 -16.38 -6.75
CA HIS A 41 13.58 -17.75 -6.92
C HIS A 41 12.85 -18.41 -5.73
N THR A 42 11.67 -17.87 -5.41
CA THR A 42 10.43 -18.66 -5.31
C THR A 42 9.26 -17.68 -5.19
N LEU A 43 8.72 -17.23 -6.32
CA LEU A 43 7.32 -16.80 -6.37
C LEU A 43 6.48 -18.06 -6.13
N SER A 44 6.40 -18.50 -4.86
CA SER A 44 5.36 -19.43 -4.46
C SER A 44 4.06 -18.65 -4.54
N THR A 45 3.21 -19.02 -5.49
CA THR A 45 1.94 -18.37 -5.82
C THR A 45 0.91 -18.36 -4.67
N LYS A 46 1.28 -18.89 -3.50
CA LYS A 46 0.40 -19.12 -2.35
C LYS A 46 0.49 -18.04 -1.27
N GLU A 47 1.64 -17.39 -1.09
CA GLU A 47 1.81 -16.39 -0.02
C GLU A 47 2.72 -15.24 -0.49
N VAL A 48 2.27 -13.99 -0.25
CA VAL A 48 3.14 -12.82 -0.36
C VAL A 48 3.21 -12.15 1.01
N THR A 49 4.32 -12.38 1.72
CA THR A 49 4.61 -11.69 2.97
C THR A 49 5.43 -10.44 2.68
N PHE A 50 4.85 -9.27 2.93
CA PHE A 50 5.63 -8.03 3.00
C PHE A 50 6.25 -7.93 4.38
N VAL A 51 7.48 -8.42 4.53
CA VAL A 51 8.18 -8.43 5.82
C VAL A 51 8.68 -7.03 6.14
N GLY A 52 7.98 -6.32 7.02
CA GLY A 52 8.57 -5.23 7.79
C GLY A 52 9.59 -5.82 8.78
N LEU A 53 10.88 -5.66 8.51
CA LEU A 53 11.95 -6.21 9.36
C LEU A 53 11.97 -5.52 10.74
N SER A 54 11.19 -6.01 11.70
CA SER A 54 11.37 -5.70 13.12
C SER A 54 12.19 -6.81 13.79
N LYS A 55 13.52 -6.67 13.76
CA LYS A 55 14.42 -7.38 14.69
C LYS A 55 14.61 -6.50 15.93
N LYS A 56 13.74 -6.67 16.93
CA LYS A 56 14.10 -6.69 18.37
C LYS A 56 12.86 -7.00 19.22
N ARG A 57 13.07 -7.84 20.23
CA ARG A 57 12.11 -8.32 21.22
C ARG A 57 11.41 -7.16 21.94
N SER A 58 10.14 -6.95 21.66
CA SER A 58 9.13 -6.48 22.63
C SER A 58 7.75 -6.44 21.96
N ILE A 59 6.80 -7.14 22.58
CA ILE A 59 5.37 -7.22 22.25
C ILE A 59 5.04 -8.05 20.99
N LEU A 60 4.29 -9.11 21.26
CA LEU A 60 3.83 -10.17 20.40
C LEU A 60 3.00 -9.66 19.20
N PHE A 61 3.62 -9.17 18.13
CA PHE A 61 2.97 -9.20 16.81
C PHE A 61 3.02 -10.65 16.30
N LYS A 62 2.07 -11.49 16.76
CA LYS A 62 1.80 -12.78 16.09
C LYS A 62 1.63 -12.46 14.59
N LYS A 63 2.31 -13.21 13.71
CA LYS A 63 2.04 -13.21 12.25
C LYS A 63 0.54 -13.44 12.08
N LYS A 64 -0.24 -12.36 11.93
CA LYS A 64 -1.68 -12.44 11.74
C LYS A 64 -1.87 -12.67 10.26
N THR A 65 -2.01 -13.92 9.85
CA THR A 65 -2.51 -14.24 8.51
C THR A 65 -3.99 -13.90 8.50
N LEU A 66 -4.42 -13.16 7.48
CA LEU A 66 -5.83 -12.84 7.29
C LEU A 66 -6.35 -13.60 6.07
N ASP A 67 -7.25 -14.52 6.33
CA ASP A 67 -7.87 -15.34 5.30
C ASP A 67 -9.22 -14.74 4.91
N ILE A 68 -9.30 -14.23 3.69
CA ILE A 68 -10.50 -13.65 3.08
C ILE A 68 -10.67 -14.17 1.65
N ARG A 69 -11.88 -14.02 1.10
CA ARG A 69 -12.20 -14.30 -0.31
C ARG A 69 -12.80 -13.09 -0.99
N GLY A 70 -12.81 -13.10 -2.32
CA GLY A 70 -13.34 -12.00 -3.14
C GLY A 70 -12.35 -10.84 -3.24
N SER A 71 -12.85 -9.61 -3.21
CA SER A 71 -12.02 -8.42 -3.37
C SER A 71 -11.41 -7.94 -2.06
N ALA A 72 -10.07 -7.99 -1.95
CA ALA A 72 -9.34 -7.41 -0.82
C ALA A 72 -9.29 -5.87 -0.84
N TYR A 73 -9.95 -5.22 -1.81
CA TYR A 73 -9.87 -3.78 -2.04
C TYR A 73 -10.16 -2.95 -0.78
N GLY A 74 -11.31 -3.13 -0.14
CA GLY A 74 -11.71 -2.31 1.00
C GLY A 74 -10.78 -2.46 2.21
N LEU A 75 -10.25 -3.67 2.43
CA LEU A 75 -9.27 -3.95 3.47
C LEU A 75 -7.94 -3.20 3.21
N LEU A 76 -7.41 -3.31 1.99
CA LEU A 76 -6.13 -2.69 1.64
C LEU A 76 -6.25 -1.17 1.49
N ALA A 77 -7.39 -0.66 1.00
CA ALA A 77 -7.66 0.77 0.85
C ALA A 77 -7.77 1.51 2.20
N ALA A 78 -8.23 0.81 3.23
CA ALA A 78 -8.34 1.32 4.60
C ALA A 78 -7.30 0.71 5.55
N HIS A 79 -6.18 0.19 5.03
CA HIS A 79 -5.19 -0.45 5.88
C HIS A 79 -4.58 0.58 6.85
N PRO A 80 -4.68 0.37 8.18
CA PRO A 80 -4.24 1.34 9.16
C PRO A 80 -2.71 1.47 9.15
N LEU A 81 -2.21 2.42 9.96
CA LEU A 81 -0.78 2.59 10.18
C LEU A 81 -0.19 1.42 10.99
N ALA A 82 0.11 0.33 10.30
CA ALA A 82 0.62 -0.91 10.86
C ALA A 82 1.48 -1.66 9.84
N PRO A 83 2.41 -2.51 10.28
CA PRO A 83 3.08 -3.45 9.39
C PRO A 83 2.05 -4.25 8.60
N LEU A 84 2.31 -4.48 7.31
CA LEU A 84 1.34 -5.11 6.44
C LEU A 84 1.00 -6.53 6.92
N ILE A 85 -0.30 -6.84 6.93
CA ILE A 85 -0.82 -8.17 7.19
C ILE A 85 -0.44 -9.10 6.03
N SER A 86 0.04 -10.32 6.33
CA SER A 86 0.30 -11.33 5.29
C SER A 86 -1.02 -11.83 4.72
N LEU A 87 -1.20 -11.72 3.40
CA LEU A 87 -2.33 -12.32 2.67
C LEU A 87 -1.88 -13.70 2.19
N HIS A 88 -2.47 -14.76 2.76
CA HIS A 88 -1.99 -16.14 2.67
C HIS A 88 -2.67 -16.99 1.59
N HIS A 89 -3.58 -16.41 0.80
CA HIS A 89 -4.30 -17.09 -0.29
C HIS A 89 -4.58 -16.12 -1.44
N LEU A 90 -3.53 -15.49 -1.96
CA LEU A 90 -3.67 -14.43 -2.94
C LEU A 90 -4.26 -14.94 -4.27
N GLU A 91 -4.07 -16.22 -4.60
CA GLU A 91 -4.67 -16.89 -5.74
C GLU A 91 -6.20 -16.98 -5.67
N ASN A 92 -6.78 -16.90 -4.47
CA ASN A 92 -8.23 -16.92 -4.24
C ASN A 92 -8.85 -15.53 -4.12
N LEU A 93 -8.03 -14.48 -4.24
CA LEU A 93 -8.49 -13.10 -4.26
C LEU A 93 -8.72 -12.65 -5.71
N GLU A 94 -9.68 -11.74 -5.86
CA GLU A 94 -9.80 -10.99 -7.10
C GLU A 94 -8.53 -10.16 -7.34
N PRO A 95 -8.14 -9.94 -8.61
CA PRO A 95 -6.99 -9.08 -8.91
C PRO A 95 -7.12 -7.71 -8.24
N LEU A 96 -6.01 -7.21 -7.69
CA LEU A 96 -6.02 -5.94 -6.95
C LEU A 96 -6.24 -4.74 -7.87
N PHE A 97 -5.89 -4.87 -9.15
CA PHE A 97 -6.04 -3.83 -10.16
C PHE A 97 -7.04 -4.25 -11.24
N PRO A 98 -7.86 -3.30 -11.75
CA PRO A 98 -8.70 -3.58 -12.89
C PRO A 98 -7.84 -3.92 -14.12
N ASN A 99 -8.31 -4.85 -14.94
CA ASN A 99 -7.63 -5.32 -16.16
C ASN A 99 -6.27 -6.01 -15.93
N HIS A 100 -5.92 -6.35 -14.68
CA HIS A 100 -4.75 -7.17 -14.36
C HIS A 100 -5.20 -8.56 -13.90
N ASN A 101 -4.31 -9.55 -14.02
CA ASN A 101 -4.40 -10.79 -13.24
C ASN A 101 -3.71 -10.60 -11.87
N GLN A 102 -3.69 -11.65 -11.03
CA GLN A 102 -3.06 -11.61 -9.71
C GLN A 102 -1.55 -11.30 -9.78
N ILE A 103 -0.85 -11.89 -10.75
CA ILE A 103 0.61 -11.72 -10.92
C ILE A 103 0.93 -10.28 -11.34
N ASP A 104 0.20 -9.72 -12.30
CA ASP A 104 0.44 -8.36 -12.78
C ASP A 104 0.02 -7.31 -11.74
N SER A 105 -0.98 -7.63 -10.91
CA SER A 105 -1.29 -6.86 -9.70
C SER A 105 -0.11 -6.84 -8.74
N LEU A 106 0.49 -7.99 -8.44
CA LEU A 106 1.67 -8.08 -7.59
C LEU A 106 2.87 -7.35 -8.15
N LYS A 107 3.14 -7.45 -9.46
CA LYS A 107 4.21 -6.68 -10.10
C LYS A 107 4.00 -5.18 -9.92
N SER A 108 2.76 -4.71 -10.03
CA SER A 108 2.41 -3.31 -9.85
C SER A 108 2.62 -2.83 -8.41
N ILE A 109 2.18 -3.62 -7.42
CA ILE A 109 2.45 -3.34 -6.00
C ILE A 109 3.95 -3.38 -5.72
N ASN A 110 4.68 -4.35 -6.25
CA ASN A 110 6.11 -4.49 -6.03
C ASN A 110 6.88 -3.26 -6.55
N ARG A 111 6.52 -2.71 -7.71
CA ARG A 111 7.12 -1.47 -8.21
C ARG A 111 6.97 -0.30 -7.21
N ALA A 112 5.80 -0.13 -6.61
CA ALA A 112 5.61 0.88 -5.57
C ALA A 112 6.37 0.54 -4.28
N TYR A 113 6.36 -0.73 -3.88
CA TYR A 113 7.09 -1.21 -2.70
C TYR A 113 8.58 -0.92 -2.79
N GLN A 114 9.21 -1.05 -3.96
CA GLN A 114 10.65 -0.72 -4.12
C GLN A 114 10.95 0.77 -3.90
N VAL A 115 9.97 1.67 -4.02
CA VAL A 115 10.16 3.11 -3.87
C VAL A 115 10.11 3.56 -2.40
N ASP A 116 9.11 3.09 -1.63
CA ASP A 116 8.93 3.43 -0.21
C ASP A 116 8.33 2.21 0.54
N PRO A 117 9.11 1.15 0.79
CA PRO A 117 8.64 -0.11 1.37
C PRO A 117 7.77 0.03 2.63
N PRO A 118 8.19 0.78 3.67
CA PRO A 118 7.39 0.99 4.88
C PRO A 118 6.04 1.70 4.66
N ARG A 119 5.82 2.33 3.50
CA ARG A 119 4.59 3.08 3.21
C ARG A 119 3.54 2.28 2.43
N ILE A 120 3.87 1.09 1.95
CA ILE A 120 2.94 0.32 1.12
C ILE A 120 1.60 0.06 1.86
N PHE A 121 0.49 0.36 1.17
CA PHE A 121 -0.89 0.29 1.65
C PHE A 121 -1.25 1.20 2.83
N GLN A 122 -0.31 1.96 3.39
CA GLN A 122 -0.60 2.77 4.57
C GLN A 122 -1.61 3.86 4.22
N GLN A 123 -2.72 3.86 4.95
CA GLN A 123 -3.78 4.83 4.74
C GLN A 123 -3.42 6.20 5.33
N THR A 124 -3.65 7.24 4.54
CA THR A 124 -3.65 8.64 4.96
C THR A 124 -4.87 9.33 4.36
N PHE A 125 -5.44 10.33 5.05
CA PHE A 125 -6.61 11.03 4.52
C PHE A 125 -6.62 12.50 4.92
N CYS A 126 -7.32 13.30 4.12
CA CYS A 126 -7.47 14.73 4.28
C CYS A 126 -8.80 15.20 3.66
N HIS A 127 -9.20 16.40 4.04
CA HIS A 127 -10.47 16.98 3.65
C HIS A 127 -10.25 18.26 2.84
N ASP A 128 -11.09 18.46 1.84
CA ASP A 128 -11.24 19.75 1.16
C ASP A 128 -12.53 20.41 1.64
N SER A 129 -12.40 21.31 2.60
CA SER A 129 -13.54 22.03 3.17
C SER A 129 -14.28 22.93 2.17
N LYS A 130 -13.61 23.39 1.10
CA LYS A 130 -14.19 24.27 0.07
C LYS A 130 -15.14 23.49 -0.82
N ARG A 131 -14.73 22.29 -1.24
CA ARG A 131 -15.54 21.40 -2.10
C ARG A 131 -16.36 20.36 -1.33
N LYS A 132 -16.19 20.31 -0.01
CA LYS A 132 -16.77 19.30 0.87
C LYS A 132 -16.37 17.88 0.47
N TRP A 133 -15.09 17.68 0.16
CA TRP A 133 -14.55 16.37 -0.23
C TRP A 133 -13.77 15.72 0.90
N SER A 134 -13.84 14.40 0.98
CA SER A 134 -12.91 13.56 1.74
C SER A 134 -12.04 12.78 0.78
N ILE A 135 -10.73 12.77 1.03
CA ILE A 135 -9.75 12.07 0.20
C ILE A 135 -9.02 11.07 1.08
N SER A 136 -9.11 9.78 0.72
CA SER A 136 -8.38 8.69 1.36
C SER A 136 -7.33 8.14 0.40
N ILE A 137 -6.10 8.01 0.86
CA ILE A 137 -4.93 7.56 0.10
C ILE A 137 -4.42 6.30 0.77
N SER A 138 -4.52 5.16 0.08
CA SER A 138 -3.73 3.96 0.39
C SER A 138 -2.50 3.96 -0.50
N TRP A 139 -1.37 4.39 0.05
CA TRP A 139 -0.18 4.68 -0.75
C TRP A 139 0.33 3.43 -1.49
N GLY A 140 0.66 3.61 -2.78
CA GLY A 140 1.10 2.52 -3.64
C GLY A 140 -0.03 1.59 -4.10
N TYR A 141 -1.30 1.96 -3.87
CA TYR A 141 -2.45 1.15 -4.30
C TYR A 141 -3.60 1.98 -4.89
N THR A 142 -4.29 2.79 -4.08
CA THR A 142 -5.50 3.50 -4.51
C THR A 142 -5.68 4.84 -3.81
N VAL A 143 -6.38 5.76 -4.47
CA VAL A 143 -6.93 6.97 -3.86
C VAL A 143 -8.45 6.96 -4.06
N GLN A 144 -9.19 7.22 -2.98
CA GLN A 144 -10.63 7.38 -2.98
C GLN A 144 -10.97 8.86 -2.74
N LEU A 145 -11.73 9.47 -3.65
CA LEU A 145 -12.22 10.84 -3.52
C LEU A 145 -13.73 10.80 -3.33
N TYR A 146 -14.19 11.05 -2.11
CA TYR A 146 -15.59 11.13 -1.74
C TYR A 146 -16.09 12.56 -1.97
N PRO A 147 -17.16 12.78 -2.77
CA PRO A 147 -17.76 14.09 -2.98
C PRO A 147 -18.64 14.56 -1.80
N LEU A 148 -18.28 14.15 -0.58
CA LEU A 148 -18.90 14.50 0.68
C LEU A 148 -17.85 14.45 1.80
N LEU A 149 -18.12 15.14 2.91
CA LEU A 149 -17.29 15.07 4.10
C LEU A 149 -17.65 13.83 4.92
N LEU A 150 -16.70 12.91 5.04
CA LEU A 150 -16.79 11.74 5.90
C LEU A 150 -15.94 11.92 7.17
N PRO A 151 -16.42 11.44 8.33
CA PRO A 151 -15.63 11.42 9.55
C PRO A 151 -14.45 10.44 9.41
N ALA A 152 -13.42 10.64 10.25
CA ALA A 152 -12.24 9.80 10.28
C ALA A 152 -12.58 8.31 10.49
N MET A 153 -13.55 8.03 11.36
CA MET A 153 -14.00 6.67 11.66
C MET A 153 -14.54 5.95 10.42
N ASP A 154 -15.33 6.63 9.59
CA ASP A 154 -15.88 6.04 8.36
C ASP A 154 -14.78 5.77 7.34
N LEU A 155 -13.83 6.70 7.18
CA LEU A 155 -12.69 6.51 6.27
C LEU A 155 -11.78 5.37 6.71
N GLN A 156 -11.57 5.22 8.03
CA GLN A 156 -10.75 4.15 8.62
C GLN A 156 -11.45 2.79 8.65
N THR A 157 -12.78 2.76 8.51
CA THR A 157 -13.54 1.51 8.50
C THR A 157 -13.54 0.93 7.08
N PRO A 158 -12.95 -0.26 6.87
CA PRO A 158 -12.91 -0.91 5.56
C PRO A 158 -14.29 -1.10 4.96
N GLU A 159 -14.45 -0.77 3.67
CA GLU A 159 -15.62 -1.15 2.90
C GLU A 159 -15.64 -2.69 2.74
N GLN A 160 -16.80 -3.28 2.93
CA GLN A 160 -16.95 -4.72 2.91
C GLN A 160 -17.00 -5.28 1.48
N THR A 161 -15.83 -5.36 0.85
CA THR A 161 -15.64 -5.92 -0.51
C THR A 161 -15.20 -7.39 -0.49
N PHE A 162 -14.94 -7.93 0.69
CA PHE A 162 -14.41 -9.28 0.93
C PHE A 162 -15.39 -10.12 1.76
N LYS A 163 -15.19 -11.44 1.69
CA LYS A 163 -15.97 -12.46 2.39
C LYS A 163 -15.10 -13.29 3.31
N THR A 164 -15.72 -13.96 4.28
CA THR A 164 -15.04 -14.93 5.13
C THR A 164 -14.47 -16.08 4.30
N TRP A 165 -13.32 -16.59 4.72
CA TRP A 165 -12.64 -17.67 3.99
C TRP A 165 -13.44 -18.97 3.93
N ARG A 166 -13.97 -19.44 5.08
CA ARG A 166 -14.64 -20.75 5.17
C ARG A 166 -16.08 -20.74 4.68
N SER A 167 -16.86 -19.74 5.07
CA SER A 167 -18.32 -19.74 4.86
C SER A 167 -18.79 -18.86 3.70
N TRP A 168 -17.90 -18.12 3.04
CA TRP A 168 -18.28 -17.15 1.99
C TRP A 168 -19.33 -16.13 2.43
N SER A 169 -19.42 -15.89 3.74
CA SER A 169 -20.39 -14.99 4.34
C SER A 169 -19.82 -13.59 4.47
N ASN A 170 -20.71 -12.63 4.69
CA ASN A 170 -20.38 -11.23 4.97
C ASN A 170 -19.91 -11.02 6.43
N GLY A 171 -19.22 -11.99 7.01
CA GLY A 171 -18.77 -11.96 8.41
C GLY A 171 -19.33 -13.12 9.25
N PRO A 172 -19.09 -13.09 10.58
CA PRO A 172 -18.40 -12.01 11.31
C PRO A 172 -16.88 -11.95 11.04
N PHE A 173 -16.29 -10.75 11.21
CA PHE A 173 -14.84 -10.52 11.18
C PHE A 173 -14.34 -10.07 12.56
N THR A 174 -13.02 -10.14 12.79
CA THR A 174 -12.39 -9.68 14.05
C THR A 174 -12.19 -8.16 14.12
N PHE A 175 -12.71 -7.44 13.13
CA PHE A 175 -12.61 -6.00 12.98
C PHE A 175 -13.89 -5.46 12.32
N ASN A 176 -14.16 -4.18 12.54
CA ASN A 176 -15.36 -3.54 12.00
C ASN A 176 -15.24 -3.33 10.49
N THR A 177 -16.35 -3.53 9.79
CA THR A 177 -16.50 -3.25 8.36
C THR A 177 -17.73 -2.40 8.15
N ARG A 178 -17.74 -1.58 7.09
CA ARG A 178 -18.92 -0.84 6.66
C ARG A 178 -19.43 -1.39 5.33
N PRO A 179 -20.75 -1.39 5.09
CA PRO A 179 -21.30 -1.81 3.81
C PRO A 179 -20.80 -0.92 2.68
N VAL A 180 -20.70 -1.49 1.47
CA VAL A 180 -20.47 -0.69 0.26
C VAL A 180 -21.68 0.19 0.03
N GLU A 181 -21.46 1.49 -0.14
CA GLU A 181 -22.52 2.48 -0.29
C GLU A 181 -23.42 2.16 -1.51
N PRO A 182 -24.74 1.94 -1.34
CA PRO A 182 -25.64 1.68 -2.45
C PRO A 182 -25.88 2.90 -3.35
N ASP A 183 -25.85 4.12 -2.82
CA ASP A 183 -26.08 5.34 -3.56
C ASP A 183 -24.84 5.74 -4.41
N PRO A 184 -24.94 5.74 -5.75
CA PRO A 184 -23.83 6.16 -6.61
C PRO A 184 -23.30 7.56 -6.32
N CYS A 185 -24.13 8.47 -5.80
CA CYS A 185 -23.72 9.84 -5.48
C CYS A 185 -22.86 9.94 -4.22
N LYS A 186 -22.93 8.95 -3.33
CA LYS A 186 -22.15 8.90 -2.09
C LYS A 186 -20.91 8.01 -2.20
N ARG A 187 -20.80 7.24 -3.30
CA ARG A 187 -19.61 6.45 -3.60
C ARG A 187 -18.40 7.33 -3.88
N PRO A 188 -17.18 6.87 -3.55
CA PRO A 188 -15.97 7.57 -3.93
C PRO A 188 -15.73 7.45 -5.45
N VAL A 189 -15.17 8.50 -6.02
CA VAL A 189 -14.43 8.38 -7.29
C VAL A 189 -13.10 7.69 -6.99
N VAL A 190 -12.90 6.52 -7.59
CA VAL A 190 -11.73 5.66 -7.32
C VAL A 190 -10.63 5.91 -8.34
N PHE A 191 -9.40 5.97 -7.85
CA PHE A 191 -8.17 6.09 -8.63
C PHE A 191 -7.23 4.95 -8.24
N MET A 192 -6.62 4.29 -9.23
CA MET A 192 -5.68 3.19 -9.00
C MET A 192 -4.27 3.63 -9.36
N LEU A 193 -3.27 3.07 -8.68
CA LEU A 193 -1.87 3.35 -8.96
C LEU A 193 -1.57 3.13 -10.45
N GLU A 194 -1.04 4.17 -11.09
CA GLU A 194 -0.56 4.16 -12.49
C GLU A 194 0.97 4.03 -12.48
N GLN A 195 1.68 4.86 -11.69
CA GLN A 195 3.14 4.83 -11.58
C GLN A 195 3.62 5.20 -10.17
N ALA A 196 4.79 4.67 -9.79
CA ALA A 196 5.50 5.01 -8.57
C ALA A 196 6.98 5.23 -8.91
N ASN A 197 7.49 6.43 -8.60
CA ASN A 197 8.84 6.84 -8.92
C ASN A 197 9.51 7.49 -7.71
N GLU A 198 10.84 7.54 -7.73
CA GLU A 198 11.58 8.36 -6.77
C GLU A 198 11.26 9.84 -6.97
N GLY A 199 11.08 10.56 -5.86
CA GLY A 199 10.87 12.00 -5.85
C GLY A 199 12.20 12.77 -5.90
N ARG A 200 12.14 14.06 -6.24
CA ARG A 200 13.33 14.92 -6.43
C ARG A 200 14.22 15.07 -5.18
N VAL A 201 13.69 14.92 -3.96
CA VAL A 201 14.41 15.11 -2.69
C VAL A 201 14.03 14.00 -1.70
N ASN A 202 14.81 12.91 -1.70
CA ASN A 202 14.62 11.72 -0.83
C ASN A 202 13.13 11.37 -0.59
N GLY A 203 12.37 11.39 -1.68
CA GLY A 203 10.92 11.35 -1.64
C GLY A 203 10.37 10.29 -2.56
N SER A 204 9.05 10.24 -2.63
CA SER A 204 8.32 9.45 -3.59
C SER A 204 7.31 10.32 -4.32
N LEU A 205 7.09 10.00 -5.59
CA LEU A 205 6.05 10.59 -6.42
C LEU A 205 5.25 9.45 -7.06
N THR A 206 3.96 9.41 -6.76
CA THR A 206 3.03 8.40 -7.27
C THR A 206 1.93 9.07 -8.08
N SER A 207 1.55 8.48 -9.22
CA SER A 207 0.39 8.90 -9.99
C SER A 207 -0.71 7.84 -9.89
N TYR A 208 -1.95 8.31 -9.76
CA TYR A 208 -3.14 7.46 -9.70
C TYR A 208 -4.09 7.90 -10.80
N LYS A 209 -4.53 6.93 -11.61
CA LYS A 209 -5.46 7.15 -12.73
C LYS A 209 -6.86 6.76 -12.31
N ARG A 210 -7.83 7.60 -12.64
CA ARG A 210 -9.25 7.31 -12.36
C ARG A 210 -9.67 6.04 -13.09
N ILE A 211 -10.39 5.16 -12.40
CA ILE A 211 -11.02 4.01 -13.03
C ILE A 211 -12.39 4.39 -13.58
N VAL A 212 -12.72 3.86 -14.75
CA VAL A 212 -14.05 4.01 -15.33
C VAL A 212 -14.80 2.72 -15.02
N HIS A 213 -15.82 2.80 -14.17
CA HIS A 213 -16.70 1.67 -13.92
C HIS A 213 -17.56 1.37 -15.15
N ALA A 214 -17.96 0.12 -15.32
CA ALA A 214 -18.92 -0.28 -16.34
C ALA A 214 -20.19 0.60 -16.27
N PRO A 215 -20.86 0.86 -17.43
CA PRO A 215 -22.05 1.69 -17.46
C PRO A 215 -23.11 1.15 -16.46
N GLY A 216 -23.52 2.00 -15.54
CA GLY A 216 -24.49 1.72 -14.47
C GLY A 216 -25.24 2.99 -14.08
N LYS A 217 -25.98 2.96 -12.97
CA LYS A 217 -26.65 4.16 -12.44
C LYS A 217 -25.59 5.24 -12.14
N THR A 218 -25.58 6.31 -12.94
CA THR A 218 -24.65 7.43 -12.76
C THR A 218 -25.26 8.50 -11.87
N CYS A 219 -24.43 9.10 -11.02
CA CYS A 219 -24.83 10.28 -10.26
C CYS A 219 -24.77 11.53 -11.17
N LYS A 220 -25.86 12.30 -11.20
CA LYS A 220 -25.97 13.52 -12.02
C LYS A 220 -25.77 14.83 -11.23
N THR A 221 -25.38 14.76 -9.96
CA THR A 221 -25.19 15.97 -9.15
C THR A 221 -23.95 16.74 -9.59
N THR A 222 -24.00 18.07 -9.52
CA THR A 222 -22.87 18.94 -9.89
C THR A 222 -21.63 18.68 -9.04
N GLN A 223 -21.81 18.35 -7.76
CA GLN A 223 -20.73 18.01 -6.82
C GLN A 223 -19.99 16.73 -7.25
N TYR A 224 -20.75 15.70 -7.64
CA TYR A 224 -20.18 14.46 -8.15
C TYR A 224 -19.51 14.68 -9.51
N ALA A 225 -20.13 15.47 -10.41
CA ALA A 225 -19.55 15.83 -11.69
C ALA A 225 -18.20 16.56 -11.54
N GLN A 226 -18.08 17.44 -10.53
CA GLN A 226 -16.81 18.12 -10.22
C GLN A 226 -15.74 17.13 -9.76
N ALA A 227 -16.08 16.16 -8.90
CA ALA A 227 -15.15 15.09 -8.50
C ALA A 227 -14.74 14.22 -9.72
N MET A 228 -15.69 13.89 -10.58
CA MET A 228 -15.49 13.17 -11.84
C MET A 228 -14.73 13.96 -12.90
N SER A 229 -14.47 15.26 -12.72
CA SER A 229 -13.57 16.01 -13.61
C SER A 229 -12.09 15.67 -13.37
N VAL A 230 -11.74 15.16 -12.19
CA VAL A 230 -10.37 14.78 -11.83
C VAL A 230 -10.04 13.42 -12.45
N GLN A 231 -9.12 13.40 -13.40
CA GLN A 231 -8.68 12.21 -14.14
C GLN A 231 -7.45 11.56 -13.51
N ARG A 232 -6.57 12.37 -12.90
CA ARG A 232 -5.35 11.90 -12.24
C ARG A 232 -5.14 12.58 -10.91
N ILE A 233 -4.55 11.85 -9.97
CA ILE A 233 -4.07 12.38 -8.70
C ILE A 233 -2.58 12.08 -8.60
N LEU A 234 -1.79 13.11 -8.32
CA LEU A 234 -0.36 12.99 -8.05
C LEU A 234 -0.15 13.12 -6.54
N VAL A 235 0.50 12.13 -5.93
CA VAL A 235 0.79 12.14 -4.50
C VAL A 235 2.30 12.14 -4.29
N SER A 236 2.78 13.20 -3.64
CA SER A 236 4.18 13.34 -3.24
C SER A 236 4.35 13.04 -1.75
N SER A 237 5.49 12.50 -1.36
CA SER A 237 5.83 12.27 0.05
C SER A 237 7.34 12.30 0.24
N LEU A 238 7.80 12.57 1.46
CA LEU A 238 9.14 12.13 1.88
C LEU A 238 9.10 10.62 2.14
N LYS A 239 10.19 9.90 1.82
CA LYS A 239 10.29 8.48 2.13
C LYS A 239 10.18 8.27 3.64
N MET A 240 9.53 7.18 4.07
CA MET A 240 9.56 6.86 5.50
C MET A 240 10.95 6.35 5.87
N GLU A 241 11.33 6.57 7.13
CA GLU A 241 12.60 6.08 7.64
C GLU A 241 12.61 4.53 7.63
N PRO A 242 13.72 3.88 7.25
CA PRO A 242 13.78 2.40 7.19
C PRO A 242 13.48 1.72 8.53
N ASP A 243 13.78 2.40 9.64
CA ASP A 243 13.54 1.96 11.01
C ASP A 243 12.22 2.46 11.60
N TYR A 244 11.32 3.02 10.79
CA TYR A 244 10.05 3.60 11.24
C TYR A 244 9.25 2.66 12.15
N TRP A 245 9.17 1.38 11.79
CA TRP A 245 8.45 0.36 12.57
C TRP A 245 9.12 -0.04 13.88
N LYS A 246 10.34 0.43 14.15
CA LYS A 246 11.02 0.29 15.44
C LYS A 246 10.72 1.45 16.40
N LYS A 247 10.10 2.52 15.90
CA LYS A 247 9.70 3.72 16.65
C LYS A 247 8.20 3.68 16.88
N ALA A 248 7.70 4.49 17.81
CA ALA A 248 6.26 4.68 18.00
C ALA A 248 5.63 5.21 16.69
N PRO A 249 4.73 4.45 16.02
CA PRO A 249 4.17 4.86 14.75
C PRO A 249 3.36 6.15 14.93
N ARG A 250 3.68 7.18 14.15
CA ARG A 250 2.94 8.44 14.13
C ARG A 250 2.16 8.57 12.83
N ARG A 251 0.87 8.88 12.97
CA ARG A 251 -0.02 9.12 11.83
C ARG A 251 0.58 10.16 10.87
N TYR A 252 0.48 9.87 9.57
CA TYR A 252 0.73 10.84 8.51
C TYR A 252 -0.60 11.47 8.08
N CYS A 253 -0.52 12.73 7.68
CA CYS A 253 -1.64 13.50 7.17
C CYS A 253 -1.36 13.86 5.71
N CYS A 254 -2.41 14.08 4.91
CA CYS A 254 -2.26 14.66 3.59
C CYS A 254 -2.69 16.12 3.53
N GLU A 255 -2.17 16.84 2.56
CA GLU A 255 -2.55 18.21 2.24
C GLU A 255 -2.80 18.37 0.74
N LEU A 256 -3.76 19.23 0.41
CA LEU A 256 -4.03 19.60 -0.97
C LEU A 256 -3.04 20.69 -1.41
N MET A 257 -2.25 20.40 -2.44
CA MET A 257 -1.29 21.35 -2.99
C MET A 257 -2.01 22.42 -3.81
N ASN A 258 -1.40 23.61 -3.94
CA ASN A 258 -1.94 24.71 -4.75
C ASN A 258 -3.42 25.04 -4.44
N LYS A 259 -3.79 25.03 -3.15
CA LYS A 259 -5.16 25.23 -2.65
C LYS A 259 -6.19 24.28 -3.30
N GLY A 260 -5.76 23.07 -3.67
CA GLY A 260 -6.60 22.07 -4.32
C GLY A 260 -6.95 22.37 -5.79
N SER A 261 -6.24 23.30 -6.44
CA SER A 261 -6.46 23.57 -7.87
C SER A 261 -6.30 22.32 -8.73
N ILE A 262 -7.22 22.15 -9.68
CA ILE A 262 -7.19 21.08 -10.68
C ILE A 262 -6.61 21.70 -11.95
N LYS A 263 -5.45 21.20 -12.39
CA LYS A 263 -4.80 21.64 -13.64
C LYS A 263 -4.69 20.45 -14.58
N ASN A 264 -5.11 20.61 -15.83
CA ASN A 264 -5.13 19.52 -16.82
C ASN A 264 -5.81 18.24 -16.27
N SER A 265 -6.98 18.42 -15.64
CA SER A 265 -7.73 17.35 -14.96
C SER A 265 -6.94 16.57 -13.91
N SER A 266 -5.88 17.16 -13.36
CA SER A 266 -5.00 16.53 -12.39
C SER A 266 -4.99 17.31 -11.08
N MET A 267 -5.04 16.59 -9.97
CA MET A 267 -4.93 17.13 -8.62
C MET A 267 -3.61 16.71 -7.99
N GLN A 268 -3.01 17.56 -7.16
CA GLN A 268 -1.78 17.27 -6.43
C GLN A 268 -2.02 17.22 -4.93
N LEU A 269 -1.54 16.16 -4.30
CA LEU A 269 -1.58 15.92 -2.87
C LEU A 269 -0.16 15.72 -2.35
N ARG A 270 0.04 16.05 -1.09
CA ARG A 270 1.30 15.79 -0.38
C ARG A 270 1.03 15.08 0.93
N ILE A 271 1.72 13.96 1.16
CA ILE A 271 1.74 13.29 2.45
C ILE A 271 2.88 13.90 3.28
N ARG A 272 2.57 14.21 4.54
CA ARG A 272 3.51 14.80 5.51
C ARG A 272 3.18 14.33 6.92
N ARG A 273 4.06 14.64 7.87
CA ARG A 273 3.74 14.50 9.29
C ARG A 273 2.51 15.36 9.61
N CYS A 274 1.61 14.84 10.43
CA CYS A 274 0.49 15.63 10.95
C CYS A 274 1.03 16.82 11.76
N ARG A 275 0.31 17.94 11.71
CA ARG A 275 0.56 19.09 12.59
C ARG A 275 0.02 18.77 13.98
N ASN A 276 0.46 19.51 15.00
CA ASN A 276 0.06 19.24 16.40
C ASN A 276 -1.46 19.26 16.62
N TRP A 277 -2.21 20.06 15.86
CA TRP A 277 -3.68 20.12 15.92
C TRP A 277 -4.39 19.11 15.01
N GLU A 278 -3.65 18.40 14.14
CA GLU A 278 -4.16 17.32 13.29
C GLU A 278 -3.87 15.94 13.90
N SER A 279 -2.93 15.85 14.84
CA SER A 279 -2.67 14.63 15.60
C SER A 279 -3.77 14.42 16.62
N ILE A 280 -4.59 13.39 16.39
CA ILE A 280 -5.38 12.74 17.44
C ILE A 280 -4.40 11.95 18.31
N THR A 281 -3.47 12.62 18.98
CA THR A 281 -2.94 12.08 20.22
C THR A 281 -4.04 12.39 21.21
N SER A 282 -4.81 11.37 21.61
CA SER A 282 -5.53 11.43 22.87
C SER A 282 -4.51 11.90 23.91
N SER A 283 -4.67 13.14 24.39
CA SER A 283 -4.21 13.52 25.72
C SER A 283 -4.95 12.60 26.68
N LEU A 284 -4.37 11.43 26.92
CA LEU A 284 -4.57 10.73 28.17
C LEU A 284 -3.57 11.40 29.10
N ASP A 285 -4.06 12.45 29.76
CA ASP A 285 -3.62 12.79 31.11
C ASP A 285 -4.07 11.65 32.05
#